data_AF-G8UMZ7-F1
#
_entry.id   AF-G8UMZ7-F1
#
_cell.length_a   1.000
_cell.length_b   1.000
_cell.length_c   1.000
_cell.angle_alpha   90.00
_cell.angle_beta   90.00
_cell.angle_gamma   90.00
#
_symmetry.space_group_name_H-M   'P 1'
#
loop_
_entity.id
_entity.type
_entity.pdbx_description
1 polymer ?
#
loop_
_entity_poly.entity_id
_entity_poly.type
_entity_poly.pdbx_seq_one_letter_code
_entity_poly.pdbx_strand_id
1 'polypeptide(L)'
;MTNSEPVEEQITPVTKAKTSTATRQEKITPISGENPEGIKLYSVVIGSFKNKTNAYSLKERMQNEGYMPVLGENEQGMLRVILTSHETRKEAEKSRDAIRAKFFPNFQDAWLLERTY
;
A
#
# COMPACT_ATOMS: atom_id res chain seq x y z
N MET A 1 9.92 56.48 -7.20
CA MET A 1 9.01 55.62 -6.43
C MET A 1 9.10 54.20 -6.97
N THR A 2 9.75 53.31 -6.24
CA THR A 2 9.63 51.85 -6.39
C THR A 2 8.36 51.39 -5.67
N ASN A 3 7.48 50.63 -6.33
CA ASN A 3 6.79 49.47 -5.75
C ASN A 3 5.98 48.78 -6.86
N SER A 4 6.46 47.67 -7.43
CA SER A 4 6.20 46.28 -6.97
C SER A 4 4.88 45.76 -7.51
N GLU A 5 5.00 45.00 -8.60
CA GLU A 5 4.02 44.04 -9.11
C GLU A 5 3.67 43.02 -8.00
N PRO A 6 2.39 42.67 -7.80
CA PRO A 6 2.08 41.50 -7.00
C PRO A 6 2.41 40.24 -7.80
N VAL A 7 3.44 39.53 -7.35
CA VAL A 7 3.75 38.16 -7.77
C VAL A 7 2.66 37.27 -7.18
N GLU A 8 1.71 36.85 -8.03
CA GLU A 8 0.67 35.89 -7.66
C GLU A 8 1.29 34.49 -7.64
N GLU A 9 1.93 34.16 -6.53
CA GLU A 9 2.22 32.79 -6.15
C GLU A 9 0.93 32.19 -5.60
N GLN A 10 0.24 31.33 -6.37
CA GLN A 10 -0.69 30.39 -5.77
C GLN A 10 -0.98 29.17 -6.67
N ILE A 11 -0.30 28.09 -6.26
CA ILE A 11 -0.70 26.68 -6.32
C ILE A 11 -1.19 26.16 -7.67
N THR A 12 -0.27 25.52 -8.39
CA THR A 12 -0.65 24.46 -9.31
C THR A 12 -1.57 23.48 -8.57
N PRO A 13 -2.78 23.19 -9.07
CA PRO A 13 -3.54 22.08 -8.53
C PRO A 13 -2.73 20.84 -8.89
N VAL A 14 -2.01 20.29 -7.90
CA VAL A 14 -1.50 18.93 -8.02
C VAL A 14 -2.72 18.04 -7.95
N THR A 15 -3.43 17.93 -9.08
CA THR A 15 -4.43 16.91 -9.36
C THR A 15 -3.68 15.59 -9.41
N LYS A 16 -3.15 15.13 -8.27
CA LYS A 16 -2.96 13.71 -8.02
C LYS A 16 -4.36 13.18 -7.76
N ALA A 17 -5.13 13.05 -8.84
CA ALA A 17 -6.09 11.98 -8.95
C ALA A 17 -5.29 10.69 -8.71
N LYS A 18 -5.10 10.32 -7.44
CA LYS A 18 -4.76 8.95 -7.07
C LYS A 18 -6.05 8.18 -7.28
N THR A 19 -6.39 7.94 -8.53
CA THR A 19 -7.16 6.77 -8.92
C THR A 19 -6.30 5.56 -8.53
N SER A 20 -6.37 5.21 -7.24
CA SER A 20 -5.81 4.01 -6.65
C SER A 20 -6.62 2.77 -7.07
N THR A 21 -6.99 2.74 -8.34
CA THR A 21 -7.49 1.60 -9.12
C THR A 21 -6.36 0.98 -9.96
N ALA A 22 -5.22 1.66 -10.09
CA ALA A 22 -4.05 1.12 -10.76
C ALA A 22 -3.37 0.08 -9.86
N THR A 23 -3.49 -1.19 -10.25
CA THR A 23 -2.57 -2.24 -9.84
C THR A 23 -1.14 -1.76 -10.12
N ARG A 24 -0.28 -1.73 -9.10
CA ARG A 24 1.14 -1.44 -9.31
C ARG A 24 1.89 -2.75 -9.36
N GLN A 25 2.71 -2.90 -10.38
CA GLN A 25 3.63 -4.01 -10.49
C GLN A 25 4.91 -3.67 -9.72
N GLU A 26 5.28 -4.54 -8.79
CA GLU A 26 6.48 -4.35 -7.99
C GLU A 26 7.11 -5.70 -7.67
N LYS A 27 8.44 -5.76 -7.78
CA LYS A 27 9.19 -6.93 -7.35
C LYS A 27 9.26 -6.91 -5.83
N ILE A 28 8.50 -7.81 -5.23
CA ILE A 28 8.43 -7.97 -3.78
C ILE A 28 9.06 -9.30 -3.39
N THR A 29 10.04 -9.19 -2.49
CA THR A 29 10.64 -10.31 -1.78
C THR A 29 10.09 -10.36 -0.37
N PRO A 30 9.56 -11.49 0.09
CA PRO A 30 9.17 -11.66 1.48
C PRO A 30 10.38 -11.41 2.39
N ILE A 31 10.19 -10.69 3.49
CA ILE A 31 11.29 -10.46 4.43
C ILE A 31 11.67 -11.77 5.14
N SER A 32 12.92 -11.87 5.58
CA SER A 32 13.38 -13.02 6.37
C SER A 32 12.48 -13.26 7.58
N GLY A 33 11.92 -14.47 7.67
CA GLY A 33 10.97 -14.87 8.71
C GLY A 33 9.50 -14.86 8.26
N GLU A 34 9.18 -14.31 7.09
CA GLU A 34 7.84 -14.40 6.49
C GLU A 34 7.77 -15.52 5.46
N ASN A 35 6.60 -16.15 5.36
CA ASN A 35 6.39 -17.23 4.40
C ASN A 35 6.34 -16.67 2.97
N PRO A 36 7.25 -17.10 2.07
CA PRO A 36 7.27 -16.62 0.69
C PRO A 36 6.03 -17.00 -0.11
N GLU A 37 5.36 -18.08 0.31
CA GLU A 37 4.08 -18.55 -0.24
C GLU A 37 2.90 -17.68 0.19
N GLY A 38 3.06 -16.86 1.24
CA GLY A 38 2.05 -15.91 1.69
C GLY A 38 1.84 -14.72 0.75
N ILE A 39 2.75 -14.51 -0.21
CA ILE A 39 2.66 -13.45 -1.21
C ILE A 39 2.38 -14.07 -2.59
N LYS A 40 1.09 -14.12 -2.94
CA LYS A 40 0.60 -14.53 -4.27
C LYS A 40 0.85 -13.45 -5.34
N LEU A 41 0.42 -13.74 -6.58
CA LEU A 41 0.56 -12.84 -7.72
C LEU A 41 -0.09 -11.47 -7.47
N TYR A 42 -1.29 -11.44 -6.88
CA TYR A 42 -1.99 -10.20 -6.54
C TYR A 42 -2.10 -10.06 -5.03
N SER A 43 -1.65 -8.94 -4.49
CA SER A 43 -1.55 -8.71 -3.05
C SER A 43 -2.15 -7.37 -2.68
N VAL A 44 -3.03 -7.35 -1.68
CA VAL A 44 -3.64 -6.11 -1.19
C VAL A 44 -2.72 -5.50 -0.14
N VAL A 45 -2.09 -4.38 -0.51
CA VAL A 45 -1.17 -3.65 0.37
C VAL A 45 -1.95 -2.54 1.07
N ILE A 46 -1.93 -2.53 2.39
CA ILE A 46 -2.63 -1.52 3.21
C ILE A 46 -1.70 -0.42 3.72
N GLY A 47 -0.39 -0.58 3.53
CA GLY A 47 0.60 0.41 3.97
C GLY A 47 1.99 0.10 3.47
N SER A 48 2.84 1.13 3.43
CA SER A 48 4.24 0.99 3.06
C SER A 48 5.14 1.79 3.98
N PHE A 49 6.17 1.14 4.53
CA PHE A 49 7.02 1.70 5.55
C PHE A 49 8.49 1.44 5.22
N LYS A 50 9.34 2.43 5.48
CA LYS A 50 10.78 2.22 5.49
C LYS A 50 11.28 1.59 6.79
N ASN A 51 10.57 1.85 7.89
CA ASN A 51 10.91 1.33 9.20
C ASN A 51 10.21 -0.01 9.47
N LYS A 52 11.01 -1.05 9.76
CA LYS A 52 10.54 -2.39 10.12
C LYS A 52 9.57 -2.35 11.28
N THR A 53 9.89 -1.64 12.37
CA THR A 53 9.04 -1.56 13.56
C THR A 53 7.63 -1.08 13.23
N ASN A 54 7.49 -0.03 12.40
CA ASN A 54 6.18 0.47 12.00
C ASN A 54 5.40 -0.54 11.16
N ALA A 55 6.09 -1.25 10.25
CA ALA A 55 5.48 -2.31 9.46
C ALA A 55 4.99 -3.47 10.33
N TYR A 56 5.81 -3.92 11.30
CA TYR A 56 5.45 -4.95 12.26
C TYR A 56 4.31 -4.52 13.18
N SER A 57 4.29 -3.27 13.66
CA SER A 57 3.16 -2.77 14.48
C SER A 57 1.85 -2.78 13.71
N LEU A 58 1.87 -2.41 12.42
CA LEU A 58 0.66 -2.50 11.59
C LEU A 58 0.26 -3.96 11.36
N LYS A 59 1.23 -4.82 11.09
CA LYS A 59 1.03 -6.27 10.95
C LYS A 59 0.33 -6.84 12.19
N GLU A 60 0.86 -6.59 13.38
CA GLU A 60 0.33 -7.11 14.64
C GLU A 60 -1.10 -6.61 14.91
N ARG A 61 -1.40 -5.34 14.62
CA ARG A 61 -2.78 -4.81 14.72
C ARG A 61 -3.75 -5.57 13.84
N MET A 62 -3.35 -5.85 12.61
CA MET A 62 -4.19 -6.61 11.67
C MET A 62 -4.30 -8.09 12.05
N GLN A 63 -3.27 -8.66 12.67
CA GLN A 63 -3.34 -10.01 13.26
C GLN A 63 -4.33 -10.09 14.42
N ASN A 64 -4.38 -9.07 15.28
CA ASN A 64 -5.38 -8.96 16.34
C ASN A 64 -6.81 -8.83 15.79
N GLU A 65 -6.96 -8.22 14.61
CA GLU A 65 -8.24 -8.19 13.87
C GLU A 65 -8.61 -9.53 13.20
N GLY A 66 -7.76 -10.55 13.32
CA GLY A 66 -7.98 -11.89 12.76
C GLY A 66 -7.49 -12.07 11.32
N TYR A 67 -6.70 -11.13 10.79
CA TYR A 67 -6.06 -11.28 9.48
C TYR A 67 -4.67 -11.90 9.60
N MET A 68 -4.12 -12.38 8.48
CA MET A 68 -2.74 -12.89 8.40
C MET A 68 -1.91 -12.02 7.46
N PRO A 69 -1.59 -10.79 7.87
CA PRO A 69 -0.76 -9.90 7.08
C PRO A 69 0.67 -10.45 6.91
N VAL A 70 1.20 -10.27 5.71
CA VAL A 70 2.55 -10.66 5.30
C VAL A 70 3.37 -9.42 5.00
N LEU A 71 4.63 -9.40 5.45
CA LEU A 71 5.57 -8.32 5.11
C LEU A 71 6.39 -8.68 3.88
N GLY A 72 6.24 -7.88 2.84
CA GLY A 72 7.11 -7.90 1.66
C GLY A 72 8.08 -6.72 1.69
N GLU A 73 9.27 -6.88 1.14
CA GLU A 73 10.24 -5.82 0.89
C GLU A 73 10.39 -5.67 -0.62
N ASN A 74 10.47 -4.43 -1.10
CA ASN A 74 10.75 -4.14 -2.51
C ASN A 74 12.25 -3.90 -2.74
N GLU A 75 12.65 -3.79 -4.01
CA GLU A 75 14.05 -3.51 -4.39
C GLU A 75 14.59 -2.17 -3.84
N GLN A 76 13.72 -1.26 -3.41
CA GLN A 76 14.09 0.02 -2.79
C GLN A 76 14.25 -0.09 -1.26
N GLY A 77 14.11 -1.28 -0.66
CA GLY A 77 14.12 -1.48 0.79
C GLY A 77 12.88 -0.93 1.50
N MET A 78 11.78 -0.74 0.79
CA MET A 78 10.49 -0.39 1.38
C MET A 78 9.71 -1.65 1.72
N LEU A 79 9.18 -1.68 2.93
CA LEU A 79 8.30 -2.74 3.40
C LEU A 79 6.88 -2.43 2.95
N ARG A 80 6.21 -3.44 2.41
CA ARG A 80 4.81 -3.47 2.01
C ARG A 80 4.08 -4.38 2.99
N VAL A 81 3.11 -3.83 3.70
CA VAL A 81 2.23 -4.61 4.57
C VAL A 81 1.09 -5.13 3.75
N ILE A 82 1.15 -6.42 3.41
CA ILE A 82 0.16 -7.12 2.60
C ILE A 82 -0.85 -7.72 3.56
N LEU A 83 -2.13 -7.38 3.44
CA LEU A 83 -3.17 -7.91 4.34
C LEU A 83 -3.73 -9.24 3.84
N THR A 84 -3.98 -9.32 2.54
CA THR A 84 -4.44 -10.53 1.85
C THR A 84 -3.74 -10.65 0.51
N SER A 85 -3.56 -11.88 0.04
CA SER A 85 -3.00 -12.18 -1.27
C SER A 85 -3.89 -13.19 -1.99
N HIS A 86 -3.98 -13.06 -3.32
CA HIS A 86 -4.88 -13.79 -4.19
C HIS A 86 -4.18 -14.12 -5.52
N GLU A 87 -4.70 -15.11 -6.22
CA GLU A 87 -4.16 -15.54 -7.51
C GLU A 87 -4.73 -14.73 -8.68
N THR A 88 -5.93 -14.16 -8.50
CA THR A 88 -6.58 -13.32 -9.50
C THR A 88 -6.70 -11.86 -9.04
N ARG A 89 -6.57 -10.94 -10.00
CA ARG A 89 -6.76 -9.51 -9.77
C ARG A 89 -8.15 -9.20 -9.21
N LYS A 90 -9.18 -9.84 -9.76
CA LYS A 90 -10.59 -9.57 -9.43
C LYS A 90 -10.92 -9.89 -7.97
N GLU A 91 -10.40 -10.99 -7.44
CA GLU A 91 -10.55 -11.32 -6.02
C GLU A 91 -9.81 -10.32 -5.14
N ALA A 92 -8.60 -9.94 -5.53
CA ALA A 92 -7.82 -8.98 -4.76
C ALA A 92 -8.45 -7.57 -4.76
N GLU A 93 -9.05 -7.13 -5.87
CA GLU A 93 -9.81 -5.88 -5.95
C GLU A 93 -11.02 -5.92 -5.01
N LYS A 94 -11.77 -7.04 -4.99
CA LYS A 94 -12.89 -7.24 -4.07
C LYS A 94 -12.45 -7.20 -2.61
N SER A 95 -11.36 -7.89 -2.27
CA SER A 95 -10.79 -7.88 -0.92
C SER A 95 -10.32 -6.48 -0.52
N ARG A 96 -9.62 -5.77 -1.41
CA ARG A 96 -9.19 -4.37 -1.18
C ARG A 96 -10.38 -3.49 -0.87
N ASP A 97 -11.44 -3.58 -1.67
CA ASP A 97 -12.64 -2.76 -1.45
C ASP A 97 -13.32 -3.09 -0.11
N ALA A 98 -13.43 -4.38 0.21
CA ALA A 98 -13.96 -4.82 1.50
C ALA A 98 -13.11 -4.34 2.69
N ILE A 99 -11.78 -4.37 2.56
CA ILE A 99 -10.83 -3.86 3.57
C ILE A 99 -11.01 -2.34 3.72
N ARG A 100 -11.03 -1.59 2.62
CA ARG A 100 -11.23 -0.14 2.64
C ARG A 100 -12.56 0.24 3.30
N ALA A 101 -13.63 -0.51 3.03
CA ALA A 101 -14.93 -0.29 3.64
C ALA A 101 -14.95 -0.66 5.13
N LYS A 102 -14.35 -1.81 5.51
CA LYS A 102 -14.33 -2.29 6.90
C LYS A 102 -13.49 -1.41 7.81
N PHE A 103 -12.34 -0.95 7.33
CA PHE A 103 -11.40 -0.18 8.14
C PHE A 103 -11.56 1.33 8.00
N PHE A 104 -12.56 1.81 7.23
CA PHE A 104 -12.83 3.22 7.01
C PHE A 104 -12.90 3.99 8.35
N PRO A 105 -12.22 5.16 8.47
CA PRO A 105 -11.47 5.89 7.44
C PRO A 105 -9.99 5.46 7.29
N ASN A 106 -9.54 4.40 7.96
CA ASN A 106 -8.17 3.89 7.87
C ASN A 106 -7.96 3.06 6.60
N PHE A 107 -6.73 3.08 6.07
CA PHE A 107 -6.30 2.32 4.88
C PHE A 107 -7.04 2.66 3.58
N GLN A 108 -7.50 3.91 3.41
CA GLN A 108 -8.04 4.40 2.14
C GLN A 108 -7.00 4.36 1.00
N ASP A 109 -5.72 4.48 1.36
CA ASP A 109 -4.58 4.35 0.47
C ASP A 109 -4.24 2.89 0.14
N ALA A 110 -4.97 1.91 0.69
CA ALA A 110 -4.74 0.50 0.38
C ALA A 110 -4.86 0.27 -1.12
N TRP A 111 -3.92 -0.42 -1.73
CA TRP A 111 -3.79 -0.53 -3.17
C TRP A 111 -3.42 -1.96 -3.57
N LEU A 112 -3.61 -2.27 -4.85
CA LEU A 112 -3.32 -3.60 -5.34
C LEU A 112 -1.89 -3.67 -5.88
N LEU A 113 -1.15 -4.64 -5.37
CA LEU A 113 0.20 -4.97 -5.80
C LEU A 113 0.16 -6.22 -6.66
N GLU A 114 0.79 -6.16 -7.83
CA GLU A 114 1.06 -7.32 -8.67
C GLU A 114 2.54 -7.66 -8.51
N ARG A 115 2.81 -8.86 -8.00
CA ARG A 115 4.17 -9.34 -7.76
C ARG A 115 4.82 -9.69 -9.09
N THR A 116 5.92 -9.03 -9.39
CA THR A 116 6.80 -9.39 -10.51
C THR A 116 8.04 -10.14 -9.99
N TYR A 117 8.62 -11.01 -10.82
CA TYR A 117 9.79 -11.82 -10.48
C TYR A 117 11.10 -11.17 -10.92
#